data_AF-A0A937W988-F1
#
_entry.id   AF-A0A937W988-F1
#
_cell.length_a   1.000
_cell.length_b   1.000
_cell.length_c   1.000
_cell.angle_alpha   90.00
_cell.angle_beta   90.00
_cell.angle_gamma   90.00
#
_symmetry.space_group_name_H-M   'P 1'
#
loop_
_entity.id
_entity.type
_entity.pdbx_description
1 polymer ?
#
loop_
_entity_poly.entity_id
_entity_poly.type
_entity_poly.pdbx_seq_one_letter_code
_entity_poly.pdbx_strand_id
1 'polypeptide(L)'
;MSASTAVYEVNRQVTIPDKYQEILQIVGDLQLAVNNAIRRYALDIASEQIEKCEEEVTHFRNKYGCSYESFLEGITNGNNPEFLENLNHKHPTWEADFNVWETYVEELQRWRNRCCGYF
;
A
#
# COMPACT_ATOMS: atom_id res chain seq x y z
N MET A 1 12.76 32.21 -10.44
CA MET A 1 13.87 31.57 -9.70
C MET A 1 13.40 30.18 -9.30
N SER A 2 13.75 29.16 -10.07
CA SER A 2 13.39 27.77 -9.76
C SER A 2 14.51 27.14 -8.92
N ALA A 3 14.18 26.69 -7.71
CA ALA A 3 15.09 25.95 -6.86
C ALA A 3 15.25 24.53 -7.43
N SER A 4 16.46 24.23 -7.90
CA SER A 4 16.88 22.86 -8.22
C SER A 4 16.93 22.07 -6.92
N THR A 5 15.97 21.17 -6.71
CA THR A 5 16.03 20.23 -5.59
C THR A 5 17.00 19.13 -6.01
N ALA A 6 18.28 19.30 -5.64
CA ALA A 6 19.26 18.23 -5.78
C ALA A 6 18.83 17.06 -4.89
N VAL A 7 18.46 15.94 -5.50
CA VAL A 7 18.22 14.69 -4.79
C VAL A 7 19.60 14.17 -4.37
N TYR A 8 19.95 14.32 -3.10
CA TYR A 8 21.19 13.77 -2.57
C TYR A 8 21.04 12.24 -2.52
N GLU A 9 21.84 11.52 -3.32
CA GLU A 9 22.00 10.07 -3.15
C GLU A 9 22.66 9.80 -1.80
N VAL A 10 21.87 9.32 -0.84
CA VAL A 10 22.41 8.83 0.43
C VAL A 10 23.02 7.46 0.17
N ASN A 11 24.34 7.41 0.02
CA ASN A 11 25.08 6.16 -0.13
C ASN A 11 25.09 5.39 1.20
N ARG A 12 24.26 4.35 1.30
CA ARG A 12 24.25 3.40 2.42
C ARG A 12 25.03 2.14 2.03
N GLN A 13 25.95 1.72 2.88
CA GLN A 13 26.72 0.49 2.65
C GLN A 13 25.99 -0.72 3.23
N VAL A 14 25.98 -1.82 2.47
CA VAL A 14 25.47 -3.12 2.90
C VAL A 14 26.56 -4.16 2.69
N THR A 15 26.88 -4.93 3.72
CA THR A 15 27.88 -6.01 3.64
C THR A 15 27.26 -7.26 3.02
N ILE A 16 27.90 -7.80 1.98
CA ILE A 16 27.48 -9.03 1.30
C ILE A 16 28.45 -10.15 1.70
N PRO A 17 27.97 -11.30 2.23
CA PRO A 17 28.83 -12.44 2.52
C PRO A 17 29.58 -12.95 1.28
N ASP A 18 30.86 -13.32 1.45
CA ASP A 18 31.78 -13.69 0.37
C ASP A 18 31.21 -14.78 -0.57
N LYS A 19 30.55 -15.80 0.01
CA LYS A 19 29.90 -16.87 -0.76
C LYS A 19 28.89 -16.37 -1.80
N TYR A 20 28.23 -15.23 -1.56
CA TYR A 20 27.32 -14.64 -2.53
C TYR A 20 28.05 -13.72 -3.50
N GLN A 21 29.12 -13.04 -3.06
CA GLN A 21 29.96 -12.24 -3.94
C GLN A 21 30.59 -13.09 -5.04
N GLU A 22 31.15 -14.26 -4.68
CA GLU A 22 31.74 -15.20 -5.64
C GLU A 22 30.74 -15.61 -6.73
N ILE A 23 29.51 -15.95 -6.33
CA ILE A 23 28.44 -16.33 -7.26
C ILE A 23 28.03 -15.12 -8.13
N LEU A 24 27.81 -13.95 -7.54
CA LEU A 24 27.32 -12.77 -8.24
C LEU A 24 28.38 -12.18 -9.20
N GLN A 25 29.67 -12.24 -8.85
CA GLN A 25 30.77 -11.82 -9.71
C GLN A 25 30.89 -12.68 -10.98
N ILE A 26 30.53 -13.97 -10.93
CA ILE A 26 30.50 -14.83 -12.12
C ILE A 26 29.49 -14.30 -13.15
N VAL A 27 28.39 -13.68 -12.70
CA VAL A 27 27.29 -13.22 -13.56
C VAL A 27 27.55 -11.83 -14.16
N GLY A 28 28.59 -11.12 -13.69
CA GLY A 28 29.00 -9.82 -14.22
C GLY A 28 29.09 -8.74 -13.15
N ASP A 29 28.48 -7.57 -13.42
CA ASP A 29 28.53 -6.42 -12.52
C ASP A 29 27.77 -6.70 -11.21
N LEU A 30 28.53 -6.85 -10.12
CA LEU A 30 28.01 -7.08 -8.78
C LEU A 30 27.02 -5.99 -8.34
N GLN A 31 27.31 -4.73 -8.63
CA GLN A 31 26.43 -3.62 -8.24
C GLN A 31 25.11 -3.68 -9.01
N LEU A 32 25.17 -3.99 -10.31
CA LEU A 32 23.96 -4.18 -11.11
C LEU A 32 23.13 -5.37 -10.59
N ALA A 33 23.79 -6.48 -10.26
CA ALA A 33 23.12 -7.66 -9.74
C ALA A 33 22.42 -7.38 -8.39
N VAL A 34 23.11 -6.67 -7.49
CA VAL A 34 22.56 -6.22 -6.21
C VAL A 34 21.39 -5.26 -6.40
N ASN A 35 21.53 -4.26 -7.27
CA ASN A 35 20.47 -3.30 -7.56
C ASN A 35 19.21 -4.00 -8.10
N ASN A 36 19.39 -4.97 -9.01
CA ASN A 36 18.28 -5.75 -9.56
C ASN A 36 17.61 -6.62 -8.50
N ALA A 37 18.40 -7.27 -7.62
CA ALA A 37 17.87 -8.07 -6.53
C ALA A 37 17.06 -7.22 -5.54
N ILE A 38 17.58 -6.05 -5.14
CA ILE A 38 16.89 -5.11 -4.25
C ILE A 38 15.61 -4.58 -4.91
N ARG A 39 15.67 -4.19 -6.19
CA ARG A 39 14.49 -3.74 -6.94
C ARG A 39 13.41 -4.81 -6.96
N ARG A 40 13.76 -6.07 -7.25
CA ARG A 40 12.79 -7.16 -7.28
C ARG A 40 12.20 -7.42 -5.90
N TYR A 41 13.04 -7.48 -4.87
CA TYR A 41 12.56 -7.64 -3.49
C TYR A 41 11.61 -6.49 -3.07
N ALA A 42 11.93 -5.24 -3.42
CA ALA A 42 11.04 -4.12 -3.14
C ALA A 42 9.69 -4.23 -3.86
N LEU A 43 9.68 -4.71 -5.11
CA LEU A 43 8.46 -4.99 -5.87
C LEU A 43 7.63 -6.12 -5.27
N ASP A 44 8.28 -7.19 -4.83
CA ASP A 44 7.62 -8.33 -4.19
C ASP A 44 6.92 -7.88 -2.91
N ILE A 45 7.64 -7.15 -2.04
CA ILE A 45 7.07 -6.57 -0.81
C ILE A 45 5.89 -5.65 -1.12
N ALA A 46 6.04 -4.76 -2.09
CA ALA A 46 4.95 -3.83 -2.42
C ALA A 46 3.72 -4.55 -2.99
N SER A 47 3.93 -5.61 -3.78
CA SER A 47 2.84 -6.43 -4.33
C SER A 47 2.10 -7.18 -3.22
N GLU A 48 2.81 -7.80 -2.28
CA GLU A 48 2.22 -8.47 -1.11
C GLU A 48 1.38 -7.50 -0.26
N GLN A 49 1.86 -6.27 -0.05
CA GLN A 49 1.11 -5.27 0.72
C GLN A 49 -0.11 -4.76 -0.03
N ILE A 50 -0.02 -4.59 -1.36
CA ILE A 50 -1.18 -4.22 -2.19
C ILE A 50 -2.25 -5.31 -2.11
N GLU A 51 -1.86 -6.58 -2.32
CA GLU A 51 -2.78 -7.72 -2.27
C GLU A 51 -3.48 -7.80 -0.91
N LYS A 52 -2.72 -7.71 0.19
CA LYS A 52 -3.28 -7.67 1.54
C LYS A 52 -4.29 -6.53 1.73
N CYS A 53 -3.99 -5.32 1.27
CA CYS A 53 -4.92 -4.21 1.41
C CYS A 53 -6.15 -4.39 0.51
N GLU A 54 -6.01 -4.94 -0.69
CA GLU A 54 -7.12 -5.23 -1.59
C GLU A 54 -8.06 -6.30 -1.02
N GLU A 55 -7.54 -7.33 -0.38
CA GLU A 55 -8.32 -8.34 0.33
C GLU A 55 -9.18 -7.71 1.43
N GLU A 56 -8.59 -6.87 2.27
CA GLU A 56 -9.31 -6.19 3.38
C GLU A 56 -10.34 -5.18 2.87
N VAL A 57 -9.99 -4.37 1.86
CA VAL A 57 -10.95 -3.45 1.22
C VAL A 57 -12.10 -4.22 0.58
N THR A 58 -11.83 -5.37 -0.02
CA THR A 58 -12.85 -6.25 -0.61
C THR A 58 -13.71 -6.91 0.48
N HIS A 59 -13.12 -7.30 1.61
CA HIS A 59 -13.84 -7.83 2.76
C HIS A 59 -14.91 -6.84 3.23
N PHE A 60 -14.55 -5.58 3.47
CA PHE A 60 -15.51 -4.57 3.92
C PHE A 60 -16.54 -4.22 2.84
N ARG A 61 -16.12 -4.13 1.58
CA ARG A 61 -17.05 -3.93 0.44
C ARG A 61 -18.12 -5.01 0.40
N ASN A 62 -17.74 -6.27 0.61
CA ASN A 62 -18.68 -7.39 0.64
C ASN A 62 -19.55 -7.38 1.90
N LYS A 63 -18.97 -7.02 3.05
CA LYS A 63 -19.68 -6.91 4.34
C LYS A 63 -20.79 -5.86 4.30
N TYR A 64 -20.53 -4.71 3.67
CA TYR A 64 -21.48 -3.59 3.60
C TYR A 64 -22.27 -3.51 2.29
N GLY A 65 -21.87 -4.28 1.27
CA GLY A 65 -22.55 -4.34 -0.03
C GLY A 65 -22.37 -3.10 -0.89
N CYS A 66 -21.41 -2.22 -0.59
CA CYS A 66 -21.15 -0.99 -1.33
C CYS A 66 -19.65 -0.64 -1.34
N SER A 67 -19.24 0.29 -2.20
CA SER A 67 -17.86 0.78 -2.20
C SER A 67 -17.58 1.66 -0.98
N TYR A 68 -16.29 1.89 -0.70
CA TYR A 68 -15.87 2.77 0.40
C TYR A 68 -16.44 4.18 0.23
N GLU A 69 -16.41 4.72 -1.00
CA GLU A 69 -16.90 6.07 -1.30
C GLU A 69 -18.40 6.19 -1.07
N SER A 70 -19.19 5.21 -1.50
CA SER A 70 -20.63 5.17 -1.25
C SER A 70 -20.95 4.99 0.24
N PHE A 71 -20.16 4.19 0.97
CA PHE A 71 -20.30 4.04 2.40
C PHE A 71 -20.02 5.35 3.13
N LEU A 72 -18.90 6.01 2.80
CA LEU A 72 -18.48 7.29 3.34
C LEU A 72 -19.53 8.38 3.08
N GLU A 73 -20.05 8.43 1.85
CA GLU A 73 -21.13 9.36 1.49
C GLU A 73 -22.38 9.10 2.34
N GLY A 74 -22.76 7.84 2.54
CA GLY A 74 -23.92 7.46 3.33
C GLY A 74 -23.83 7.88 4.80
N ILE A 75 -22.64 7.83 5.41
CA ILE A 75 -22.44 8.24 6.81
C ILE A 75 -22.18 9.74 6.99
N THR A 76 -21.68 10.43 5.96
CA THR A 76 -21.35 11.87 6.03
C THR A 76 -22.47 12.77 5.54
N ASN A 77 -23.30 12.31 4.58
CA ASN A 77 -24.47 13.06 4.14
C ASN A 77 -25.60 12.93 5.17
N GLY A 78 -25.75 13.96 6.01
CA GLY A 78 -26.82 14.10 7.01
C GLY A 78 -28.27 14.13 6.48
N ASN A 79 -28.48 13.83 5.20
CA ASN A 79 -29.78 13.69 4.55
C ASN A 79 -30.28 12.23 4.51
N ASN A 80 -29.57 11.28 5.13
CA ASN A 80 -29.98 9.87 5.14
C ASN A 80 -30.04 9.26 6.56
N PRO A 81 -30.95 9.75 7.44
CA PRO A 81 -31.13 9.17 8.77
C PRO A 81 -31.56 7.69 8.72
N GLU A 82 -32.30 7.27 7.69
CA GLU A 82 -32.72 5.89 7.48
C GLU A 82 -31.53 4.96 7.21
N PHE A 83 -30.52 5.42 6.47
CA PHE A 83 -29.27 4.66 6.27
C PHE A 83 -28.55 4.40 7.57
N LEU A 84 -28.35 5.44 8.40
CA LEU A 84 -27.67 5.30 9.69
C LEU A 84 -28.45 4.42 10.67
N GLU A 85 -29.78 4.53 10.69
CA GLU A 85 -30.62 3.68 11.53
C GLU A 85 -30.51 2.20 11.11
N ASN A 86 -30.61 1.92 9.82
CA ASN A 86 -30.47 0.57 9.26
C ASN A 86 -29.06 0.01 9.47
N LEU A 87 -28.02 0.85 9.31
CA LEU A 87 -26.62 0.48 9.53
C LEU A 87 -26.36 0.15 11.00
N ASN A 88 -26.85 0.97 11.94
CA ASN A 88 -26.76 0.71 13.37
C ASN A 88 -27.47 -0.59 13.77
N HIS A 89 -28.59 -0.91 13.13
CA HIS A 89 -29.33 -2.13 13.41
C HIS A 89 -28.64 -3.38 12.86
N LYS A 90 -28.15 -3.34 11.60
CA LYS A 90 -27.57 -4.51 10.92
C LYS A 90 -26.09 -4.74 11.25
N HIS A 91 -25.34 -3.66 11.47
CA HIS A 91 -23.90 -3.68 11.67
C HIS A 91 -23.52 -2.76 12.83
N PRO A 92 -23.83 -3.12 14.09
CA PRO A 92 -23.58 -2.26 15.24
C PRO A 92 -22.11 -1.92 15.48
N THR A 93 -21.18 -2.62 14.85
CA THR A 93 -19.73 -2.37 14.92
C THR A 93 -19.21 -1.49 13.78
N TRP A 94 -20.09 -0.91 12.97
CA TRP A 94 -19.70 -0.25 11.72
C TRP A 94 -18.69 0.88 11.90
N GLU A 95 -18.72 1.61 13.02
CA GLU A 95 -17.78 2.69 13.30
C GLU A 95 -16.34 2.16 13.44
N ALA A 96 -16.16 1.05 14.15
CA ALA A 96 -14.86 0.40 14.30
C ALA A 96 -14.38 -0.18 12.97
N ASP A 97 -15.28 -0.84 12.25
CA ASP A 97 -15.01 -1.38 10.91
C ASP A 97 -14.63 -0.26 9.92
N PHE A 98 -15.30 0.88 9.98
CA PHE A 98 -15.05 2.05 9.12
C PHE A 98 -13.64 2.59 9.31
N ASN A 99 -13.18 2.76 10.56
CA ASN A 99 -11.82 3.23 10.84
C ASN A 99 -10.75 2.27 10.29
N VAL A 100 -10.98 0.96 10.40
CA VAL A 100 -10.07 -0.06 9.84
C VAL A 100 -10.11 -0.03 8.31
N TRP A 101 -11.30 0.09 7.72
CA TRP A 101 -11.47 0.15 6.28
C TRP A 101 -10.78 1.39 5.68
N GLU A 102 -10.97 2.57 6.27
CA GLU A 102 -10.30 3.82 5.88
C GLU A 102 -8.79 3.64 5.89
N THR A 103 -8.24 3.04 6.96
CA THR A 103 -6.80 2.77 7.08
C THR A 103 -6.29 1.92 5.90
N TYR A 104 -7.00 0.87 5.51
CA TYR A 104 -6.60 0.02 4.39
C TYR A 104 -6.77 0.69 3.03
N VAL A 105 -7.79 1.52 2.84
CA VAL A 105 -7.97 2.31 1.61
C VAL A 105 -6.82 3.29 1.44
N GLU A 106 -6.45 4.01 2.50
CA GLU A 106 -5.30 4.92 2.48
C GLU A 106 -3.99 4.19 2.22
N GLU A 107 -3.75 3.07 2.91
CA GLU A 107 -2.51 2.32 2.78
C GLU A 107 -2.38 1.69 1.39
N LEU A 108 -3.48 1.19 0.80
CA LEU A 108 -3.53 0.72 -0.59
C LEU A 108 -3.11 1.84 -1.55
N GLN A 109 -3.65 3.04 -1.37
CA GLN A 109 -3.29 4.19 -2.21
C GLN A 109 -1.81 4.57 -2.04
N ARG A 110 -1.29 4.53 -0.81
CA ARG A 110 0.13 4.79 -0.54
C ARG A 110 1.04 3.77 -1.23
N TRP A 111 0.74 2.47 -1.15
CA TRP A 111 1.52 1.44 -1.83
C TRP A 111 1.46 1.56 -3.35
N ARG A 112 0.28 1.80 -3.92
CA ARG A 112 0.14 2.04 -5.36
C ARG A 112 0.97 3.24 -5.82
N ASN A 113 0.97 4.32 -5.06
CA ASN A 113 1.80 5.50 -5.35
C ASN A 113 3.31 5.19 -5.25
N ARG A 114 3.74 4.37 -4.28
CA ARG A 114 5.14 3.93 -4.16
C ARG A 114 5.57 3.07 -5.35
N CYS A 115 4.71 2.15 -5.80
CA CYS A 115 4.99 1.35 -6.99
C CYS A 115 5.06 2.23 -8.25
N CYS A 116 4.05 3.07 -8.51
CA CYS A 116 3.98 3.86 -9.73
C CYS A 116 4.91 5.08 -9.75
N GLY A 117 5.42 5.54 -8.59
CA GLY A 117 6.31 6.70 -8.48
C GLY A 117 7.80 6.39 -8.63
N TYR A 118 8.18 5.12 -8.62
CA TYR A 118 9.58 4.65 -8.74
C TYR A 118 9.90 3.97 -10.08
N PHE A 119 8.94 3.91 -11.00
CA PHE A 119 9.08 3.40 -12.37
C PHE A 119 8.55 4.42 -13.38
#